data_AF-A0A2D6QET1-F1
#
_entry.id   AF-A0A2D6QET1-F1
#
_cell.length_a   1.000
_cell.length_b   1.000
_cell.length_c   1.000
_cell.angle_alpha   90.00
_cell.angle_beta   90.00
_cell.angle_gamma   90.00
#
_symmetry.space_group_name_H-M   'P 1'
#
loop_
_entity.id
_entity.type
_entity.pdbx_description
1 polymer ?
#
loop_
_entity_poly.entity_id
_entity_poly.type
_entity_poly.pdbx_seq_one_letter_code
_entity_poly.pdbx_strand_id
1 'polypeptide(L)'
;MNPPDPAMFTSTRRAVLLILMVACYASPVCALARQDDPPDNREAVEALLDELADYVRKSGRDDPGDSAAIKRIDQLGKEFKLSGPKDKKAIIRGLGRVFLAKRRAEKDGSQKTAMFILAARGLGGMGTEATDTLLKWVDSSRHKNDLALQRELILSLGRTKSKKARKELQDLLKDVRPTFKGSAATGLGMFTHEPSKVRKELFEDLLKALMQAKANALGQSSTAQEIWSALNGPATSSMRKLSRASASSPEDWQRWWNKNKRRDWDK
;
A
#
# COMPACT_ATOMS: atom_id res chain seq x y z
N MET A 1 -55.31 62.44 -41.06
CA MET A 1 -56.57 62.83 -40.38
C MET A 1 -56.95 61.69 -39.45
N ASN A 2 -56.90 61.91 -38.13
CA ASN A 2 -57.59 61.10 -37.11
C ASN A 2 -59.01 61.68 -36.88
N PRO A 3 -59.90 61.03 -36.10
CA PRO A 3 -60.83 59.93 -36.41
C PRO A 3 -62.31 60.42 -36.26
N PRO A 4 -63.32 59.54 -36.10
CA PRO A 4 -63.76 59.20 -34.74
C PRO A 4 -64.34 57.78 -34.53
N ASP A 5 -64.12 57.26 -33.31
CA ASP A 5 -64.82 56.17 -32.58
C ASP A 5 -66.30 56.56 -32.27
N PRO A 6 -67.24 55.69 -31.79
CA PRO A 6 -67.03 54.73 -30.67
C PRO A 6 -67.94 53.46 -30.53
N ALA A 7 -67.53 52.57 -29.60
CA ALA A 7 -68.35 51.79 -28.60
C ALA A 7 -69.48 50.85 -29.10
N MET A 8 -69.89 49.73 -28.48
CA MET A 8 -69.66 49.00 -27.21
C MET A 8 -70.45 47.67 -27.35
N PHE A 9 -70.04 46.56 -26.71
CA PHE A 9 -70.90 45.71 -25.85
C PHE A 9 -70.15 44.44 -25.37
N THR A 10 -69.76 44.46 -24.08
CA THR A 10 -69.84 43.41 -23.02
C THR A 10 -69.62 41.93 -23.39
N SER A 11 -68.86 41.11 -22.65
CA SER A 11 -69.18 40.76 -21.25
C SER A 11 -68.16 39.76 -20.66
N THR A 12 -67.95 39.90 -19.34
CA THR A 12 -67.60 38.87 -18.33
C THR A 12 -66.19 38.26 -18.28
N ARG A 13 -65.36 38.91 -17.46
CA ARG A 13 -64.78 38.40 -16.18
C ARG A 13 -64.47 36.90 -16.11
N ARG A 14 -63.19 36.57 -15.94
CA ARG A 14 -62.70 35.76 -14.80
C ARG A 14 -61.20 35.97 -14.60
N ALA A 15 -60.87 36.58 -13.47
CA ALA A 15 -59.53 36.62 -12.92
C ALA A 15 -59.16 35.23 -12.39
N VAL A 16 -57.97 34.73 -12.71
CA VAL A 16 -57.23 33.80 -11.86
C VAL A 16 -55.76 34.20 -11.92
N LEU A 17 -55.32 34.78 -10.81
CA LEU A 17 -53.94 35.00 -10.43
C LEU A 17 -53.35 33.64 -10.00
N LEU A 18 -52.26 33.17 -10.62
CA LEU A 18 -51.50 32.04 -10.07
C LEU A 18 -49.99 32.19 -10.31
N ILE A 19 -49.36 32.79 -9.30
CA ILE A 19 -48.14 32.37 -8.59
C ILE A 19 -46.97 31.82 -9.44
N LEU A 20 -45.87 32.58 -9.37
CA LEU A 20 -44.49 32.17 -9.65
C LEU A 20 -44.15 30.78 -9.07
N MET A 21 -43.71 29.86 -9.92
CA MET A 21 -42.67 28.89 -9.57
C MET A 21 -41.54 28.99 -10.58
N VAL A 22 -40.50 29.74 -10.22
CA VAL A 22 -39.18 29.55 -10.83
C VAL A 22 -38.67 28.21 -10.32
N ALA A 23 -38.87 27.16 -11.11
CA ALA A 23 -38.20 25.90 -10.90
C ALA A 23 -36.71 26.12 -11.16
N CYS A 24 -35.95 26.39 -10.09
CA CYS A 24 -34.52 26.14 -10.08
C CYS A 24 -34.33 24.65 -10.32
N TYR A 25 -34.15 24.25 -11.58
CA TYR A 25 -33.53 22.98 -11.92
C TYR A 25 -32.09 23.05 -11.41
N ALA A 26 -31.90 22.68 -10.14
CA ALA A 26 -30.64 22.18 -9.67
C ALA A 26 -30.39 20.88 -10.44
N SER A 27 -29.74 21.00 -11.59
CA SER A 27 -29.16 19.84 -12.26
C SER A 27 -28.28 19.13 -11.25
N PRO A 28 -28.48 17.83 -10.97
CA PRO A 28 -27.43 17.09 -10.32
C PRO A 28 -26.21 17.23 -11.23
N VAL A 29 -25.12 17.72 -10.67
CA VAL A 29 -23.79 17.55 -11.27
C VAL A 29 -23.53 16.05 -11.26
N CYS A 30 -24.13 15.34 -12.21
CA CYS A 30 -23.64 14.08 -12.70
C CYS A 30 -22.29 14.45 -13.31
N ALA A 31 -21.24 14.27 -12.53
CA ALA A 31 -19.90 14.13 -13.08
C ALA A 31 -20.02 13.08 -14.19
N LEU A 32 -19.96 13.56 -15.44
CA LEU A 32 -19.83 12.69 -16.60
C LEU A 32 -18.53 11.91 -16.38
N ALA A 33 -18.66 10.67 -15.89
CA ALA A 33 -17.58 9.71 -15.94
C ALA A 33 -17.09 9.71 -17.39
N ARG A 34 -15.81 10.00 -17.63
CA ARG A 34 -15.28 9.91 -18.98
C ARG A 34 -15.49 8.46 -19.42
N GLN A 35 -15.88 8.24 -20.67
CA GLN A 35 -16.08 6.89 -21.22
C GLN A 35 -14.86 5.96 -21.04
N ASP A 36 -13.68 6.53 -20.74
CA ASP A 36 -12.42 5.83 -20.52
C ASP A 36 -12.06 5.59 -19.04
N ASP A 37 -12.85 6.08 -18.07
CA ASP A 37 -12.57 5.85 -16.65
C ASP A 37 -12.91 4.40 -16.27
N PRO A 38 -12.01 3.67 -15.57
CA PRO A 38 -12.30 2.31 -15.15
C PRO A 38 -13.60 2.19 -14.36
N PRO A 39 -14.41 1.15 -14.61
CA PRO A 39 -15.71 0.98 -13.99
C PRO A 39 -15.62 0.81 -12.46
N ASP A 40 -16.61 1.36 -11.76
CA ASP A 40 -16.79 1.27 -10.31
C ASP A 40 -18.11 0.57 -9.96
N ASN A 41 -18.19 0.00 -8.75
CA ASN A 41 -19.33 -0.76 -8.22
C ASN A 41 -19.64 -2.00 -9.07
N ARG A 42 -18.60 -2.72 -9.49
CA ARG A 42 -18.79 -3.95 -10.26
C ARG A 42 -19.27 -5.05 -9.34
N GLU A 43 -20.40 -5.66 -9.69
CA GLU A 43 -20.98 -6.81 -8.96
C GLU A 43 -19.96 -7.95 -8.79
N ALA A 44 -19.11 -8.17 -9.79
CA ALA A 44 -18.04 -9.18 -9.71
C ALA A 44 -17.02 -8.88 -8.59
N VAL A 45 -16.66 -7.61 -8.37
CA VAL A 45 -15.74 -7.22 -7.29
C VAL A 45 -16.43 -7.36 -5.93
N GLU A 46 -17.69 -6.93 -5.85
CA GLU A 46 -18.50 -7.06 -4.63
C GLU A 46 -18.65 -8.54 -4.22
N ALA A 47 -19.03 -9.41 -5.15
CA ALA A 47 -19.15 -10.85 -4.91
C ALA A 47 -17.82 -11.46 -4.42
N LEU A 48 -16.69 -11.10 -5.03
CA LEU A 48 -15.38 -11.57 -4.59
C LEU A 48 -15.02 -11.08 -3.18
N LEU A 49 -15.41 -9.86 -2.83
CA LEU A 49 -15.18 -9.30 -1.50
C LEU A 49 -16.06 -9.95 -0.44
N ASP A 50 -17.30 -10.28 -0.76
CA ASP A 50 -18.22 -10.98 0.13
C ASP A 50 -17.77 -12.42 0.38
N GLU A 51 -17.38 -13.13 -0.68
CA GLU A 51 -16.79 -14.47 -0.54
C GLU A 51 -15.52 -14.44 0.32
N LEU A 52 -14.62 -13.47 0.09
CA LEU A 52 -13.43 -13.29 0.91
C LEU A 52 -13.79 -12.99 2.37
N ALA A 53 -14.79 -12.14 2.61
CA ALA A 53 -15.25 -11.81 3.95
C ALA A 53 -15.80 -13.04 4.67
N ASP A 54 -16.51 -13.92 3.97
CA ASP A 54 -17.00 -15.17 4.53
C ASP A 54 -15.86 -16.12 4.92
N TYR A 55 -14.83 -16.26 4.10
CA TYR A 55 -13.64 -17.04 4.47
C TYR A 55 -12.88 -16.44 5.67
N VAL A 56 -12.86 -15.11 5.80
CA VAL A 56 -12.28 -14.43 6.97
C VAL A 56 -13.10 -14.75 8.24
N ARG A 57 -14.43 -14.75 8.14
CA ARG A 57 -15.36 -15.01 9.26
C ARG A 57 -15.38 -16.47 9.73
N LYS A 58 -15.28 -17.45 8.84
CA LYS A 58 -15.41 -18.90 9.12
C LYS A 58 -14.31 -19.53 9.99
N SER A 59 -13.51 -18.72 10.66
CA SER A 59 -12.32 -19.12 11.41
C SER A 59 -12.57 -20.24 12.45
N GLY A 60 -12.24 -21.50 12.12
CA GLY A 60 -12.53 -22.68 12.93
C GLY A 60 -11.56 -23.87 12.69
N ARG A 61 -11.71 -24.90 13.54
CA ARG A 61 -10.74 -25.97 13.91
C ARG A 61 -10.07 -26.75 12.75
N ASP A 62 -10.65 -26.78 11.55
CA ASP A 62 -10.20 -27.62 10.41
C ASP A 62 -10.54 -27.00 9.04
N ASP A 63 -10.36 -25.69 8.84
CA ASP A 63 -10.96 -24.99 7.69
C ASP A 63 -10.14 -25.11 6.36
N PRO A 64 -10.66 -25.76 5.29
CA PRO A 64 -10.10 -25.72 3.93
C PRO A 64 -10.25 -24.35 3.24
N GLY A 65 -10.93 -23.39 3.89
CA GLY A 65 -11.21 -22.05 3.37
C GLY A 65 -9.99 -21.17 3.09
N ASP A 66 -8.82 -21.46 3.65
CA ASP A 66 -7.63 -20.63 3.41
C ASP A 66 -7.14 -20.74 1.96
N SER A 67 -7.17 -21.93 1.36
CA SER A 67 -6.85 -22.12 -0.06
C SER A 67 -7.83 -21.39 -0.98
N ALA A 68 -9.11 -21.34 -0.60
CA ALA A 68 -10.12 -20.60 -1.35
C ALA A 68 -9.95 -19.08 -1.17
N ALA A 69 -9.70 -18.60 0.05
CA ALA A 69 -9.38 -17.21 0.33
C ALA A 69 -8.16 -16.72 -0.44
N ILE A 70 -7.10 -17.54 -0.51
CA ILE A 70 -5.91 -17.27 -1.31
C ILE A 70 -6.25 -17.03 -2.78
N LYS A 71 -7.07 -17.91 -3.38
CA LYS A 71 -7.53 -17.73 -4.77
C LYS A 71 -8.30 -16.41 -4.95
N ARG A 72 -9.13 -16.03 -3.97
CA ARG A 72 -9.87 -14.76 -4.01
C ARG A 72 -8.97 -13.55 -3.86
N ILE A 73 -7.95 -13.61 -3.00
CA ILE A 73 -6.93 -12.56 -2.88
C ILE A 73 -6.23 -12.33 -4.22
N ASP A 74 -5.81 -13.41 -4.90
CA ASP A 74 -5.16 -13.31 -6.21
C ASP A 74 -6.10 -12.73 -7.28
N GLN A 75 -7.37 -13.15 -7.28
CA GLN A 75 -8.38 -12.64 -8.21
C GLN A 75 -8.65 -11.15 -7.98
N LEU A 76 -8.82 -10.72 -6.73
CA LEU A 76 -8.98 -9.31 -6.38
C LEU A 76 -7.76 -8.47 -6.79
N GLY A 77 -6.55 -9.04 -6.73
CA GLY A 77 -5.33 -8.40 -7.23
C GLY A 77 -5.36 -8.15 -8.75
N LYS A 78 -5.97 -9.06 -9.53
CA LYS A 78 -6.18 -8.88 -10.98
C LYS A 78 -7.25 -7.81 -11.23
N GLU A 79 -8.37 -7.89 -10.51
CA GLU A 79 -9.48 -6.95 -10.63
C GLU A 79 -9.11 -5.52 -10.25
N PHE A 80 -8.19 -5.34 -9.29
CA PHE A 80 -7.73 -4.03 -8.85
C PHE A 80 -7.20 -3.17 -10.00
N LYS A 81 -6.53 -3.77 -10.99
CA LYS A 81 -5.98 -3.06 -12.15
C LYS A 81 -7.06 -2.54 -13.10
N LEU A 82 -8.23 -3.18 -13.09
CA LEU A 82 -9.39 -2.86 -13.93
C LEU A 82 -10.46 -2.06 -13.17
N SER A 83 -10.20 -1.73 -11.90
CA SER A 83 -11.15 -1.11 -10.98
C SER A 83 -11.07 0.41 -11.02
N GLY A 84 -12.22 1.07 -10.89
CA GLY A 84 -12.31 2.48 -10.54
C GLY A 84 -11.92 2.76 -9.08
N PRO A 85 -11.89 4.03 -8.67
CA PRO A 85 -11.45 4.44 -7.33
C PRO A 85 -12.25 3.83 -6.17
N LYS A 86 -13.56 3.61 -6.32
CA LYS A 86 -14.38 3.02 -5.24
C LYS A 86 -14.08 1.54 -5.07
N ASP A 87 -14.01 0.79 -6.18
CA ASP A 87 -13.69 -0.64 -6.18
C ASP A 87 -12.27 -0.87 -5.65
N LYS A 88 -11.28 -0.07 -6.08
CA LYS A 88 -9.90 -0.12 -5.54
C LYS A 88 -9.87 0.05 -4.02
N LYS A 89 -10.58 1.05 -3.51
CA LYS A 89 -10.69 1.30 -2.07
C LYS A 89 -11.38 0.15 -1.33
N ALA A 90 -12.41 -0.43 -1.93
CA ALA A 90 -13.11 -1.59 -1.38
C ALA A 90 -12.20 -2.82 -1.33
N ILE A 91 -11.43 -3.08 -2.40
CA ILE A 91 -10.45 -4.15 -2.50
C ILE A 91 -9.36 -4.01 -1.43
N ILE A 92 -8.73 -2.83 -1.32
CA ILE A 92 -7.71 -2.55 -0.30
C ILE A 92 -8.27 -2.80 1.11
N ARG A 93 -9.49 -2.33 1.37
CA ARG A 93 -10.16 -2.55 2.66
C ARG A 93 -10.44 -4.04 2.91
N GLY A 94 -10.90 -4.77 1.90
CA GLY A 94 -11.17 -6.20 1.97
C GLY A 94 -9.91 -7.00 2.30
N LEU A 95 -8.82 -6.76 1.58
CA LEU A 95 -7.52 -7.36 1.90
C LEU A 95 -7.01 -6.95 3.28
N GLY A 96 -7.22 -5.71 3.70
CA GLY A 96 -6.89 -5.27 5.06
C GLY A 96 -7.68 -6.01 6.15
N ARG A 97 -8.89 -6.50 5.86
CA ARG A 97 -9.69 -7.29 6.80
C ARG A 97 -9.20 -8.73 6.93
N VAL A 98 -8.40 -9.24 5.99
CA VAL A 98 -7.81 -10.58 6.07
C VAL A 98 -7.01 -10.76 7.35
N PHE A 99 -6.25 -9.74 7.76
CA PHE A 99 -5.48 -9.74 9.01
C PHE A 99 -6.34 -9.76 10.29
N LEU A 100 -7.67 -9.61 10.20
CA LEU A 100 -8.58 -9.75 11.33
C LEU A 100 -9.01 -11.20 11.58
N ALA A 101 -8.69 -12.14 10.68
CA ALA A 101 -9.06 -13.53 10.83
C ALA A 101 -8.41 -14.14 12.09
N LYS A 102 -9.16 -14.98 12.83
CA LYS A 102 -8.65 -15.70 14.01
C LYS A 102 -8.19 -17.11 13.62
N ARG A 103 -6.95 -17.28 13.17
CA ARG A 103 -6.43 -18.61 12.84
C ARG A 103 -5.73 -19.23 14.06
N ARG A 104 -5.92 -20.53 14.29
CA ARG A 104 -5.13 -21.29 15.26
C ARG A 104 -3.80 -21.66 14.61
N ALA A 105 -2.77 -21.79 15.44
CA ALA A 105 -1.53 -22.41 15.02
C ALA A 105 -1.80 -23.84 14.50
N GLU A 106 -0.96 -24.29 13.58
CA GLU A 106 -0.87 -25.66 13.11
C GLU A 106 -0.53 -26.61 14.26
N LYS A 107 -0.66 -27.92 14.01
CA LYS A 107 -0.35 -28.97 15.00
C LYS A 107 1.11 -28.94 15.48
N ASP A 108 2.02 -28.47 14.64
CA ASP A 108 3.44 -28.29 14.95
C ASP A 108 3.74 -26.95 15.68
N GLY A 109 2.71 -26.17 16.00
CA GLY A 109 2.83 -24.86 16.64
C GLY A 109 3.15 -23.70 15.68
N SER A 110 3.35 -23.97 14.38
CA SER A 110 3.57 -22.93 13.37
C SER A 110 2.30 -22.12 13.09
N GLN A 111 2.42 -20.86 12.71
CA GLN A 111 1.26 -20.02 12.42
C GLN A 111 0.75 -20.29 11.00
N LYS A 112 -0.58 -20.35 10.80
CA LYS A 112 -1.22 -20.37 9.47
C LYS A 112 -1.14 -18.99 8.82
N THR A 113 0.04 -18.63 8.34
CA THR A 113 0.36 -17.26 7.90
C THR A 113 0.25 -17.06 6.39
N ALA A 114 0.13 -18.13 5.59
CA ALA A 114 0.17 -18.05 4.12
C ALA A 114 -0.87 -17.07 3.53
N MET A 115 -2.11 -17.14 4.03
CA MET A 115 -3.19 -16.21 3.64
C MET A 115 -2.84 -14.75 3.97
N PHE A 116 -2.24 -14.50 5.14
CA PHE A 116 -1.82 -13.15 5.54
C PHE A 116 -0.65 -12.63 4.70
N ILE A 117 0.34 -13.48 4.42
CA ILE A 117 1.47 -13.17 3.54
C ILE A 117 0.97 -12.78 2.14
N LEU A 118 0.00 -13.52 1.59
CA LEU A 118 -0.57 -13.22 0.28
C LEU A 118 -1.39 -11.93 0.29
N ALA A 119 -2.17 -11.67 1.33
CA ALA A 119 -2.85 -10.39 1.50
C ALA A 119 -1.87 -9.21 1.57
N ALA A 120 -0.76 -9.36 2.32
CA ALA A 120 0.29 -8.35 2.40
C ALA A 120 0.94 -8.10 1.03
N ARG A 121 1.28 -9.17 0.29
CA ARG A 121 1.82 -9.06 -1.08
C ARG A 121 0.85 -8.38 -2.04
N GLY A 122 -0.43 -8.76 -1.99
CA GLY A 122 -1.50 -8.17 -2.78
C GLY A 122 -1.59 -6.67 -2.54
N LEU A 123 -1.64 -6.25 -1.28
CA LEU A 123 -1.60 -4.83 -0.88
C LEU A 123 -0.31 -4.14 -1.36
N GLY A 124 0.85 -4.78 -1.25
CA GLY A 124 2.11 -4.24 -1.77
C GLY A 124 2.07 -3.98 -3.29
N GLY A 125 1.37 -4.83 -4.05
CA GLY A 125 1.17 -4.69 -5.49
C GLY A 125 0.16 -3.61 -5.90
N MET A 126 -0.64 -3.09 -4.97
CA MET A 126 -1.64 -2.03 -5.20
C MET A 126 -1.05 -0.62 -5.16
N GLY A 127 0.27 -0.50 -4.94
CA GLY A 127 0.97 0.78 -4.98
C GLY A 127 0.67 1.66 -3.76
N THR A 128 0.72 2.97 -3.97
CA THR A 128 0.69 3.97 -2.89
C THR A 128 -0.64 4.02 -2.14
N GLU A 129 -1.74 3.62 -2.78
CA GLU A 129 -3.10 3.61 -2.19
C GLU A 129 -3.21 2.63 -1.01
N ALA A 130 -2.43 1.54 -1.02
CA ALA A 130 -2.46 0.51 0.02
C ALA A 130 -1.48 0.76 1.18
N THR A 131 -0.63 1.79 1.09
CA THR A 131 0.41 2.04 2.09
C THR A 131 -0.14 2.19 3.51
N ASP A 132 -1.20 2.97 3.70
CA ASP A 132 -1.78 3.17 5.04
C ASP A 132 -2.36 1.89 5.64
N THR A 133 -2.90 1.02 4.78
CA THR A 133 -3.40 -0.29 5.21
C THR A 133 -2.26 -1.17 5.67
N LEU A 134 -1.14 -1.22 4.96
CA LEU A 134 0.05 -1.98 5.37
C LEU A 134 0.66 -1.44 6.67
N LEU A 135 0.83 -0.12 6.78
CA LEU A 135 1.41 0.52 7.97
C LEU A 135 0.63 0.19 9.25
N LYS A 136 -0.70 0.11 9.17
CA LYS A 136 -1.55 -0.29 10.30
C LYS A 136 -1.19 -1.67 10.88
N TRP A 137 -0.68 -2.59 10.05
CA TRP A 137 -0.44 -3.98 10.43
C TRP A 137 1.01 -4.27 10.81
N VAL A 138 1.95 -3.46 10.33
CA VAL A 138 3.35 -3.50 10.77
C VAL A 138 3.40 -3.23 12.28
N ASP A 139 4.08 -4.13 12.99
CA ASP A 139 4.21 -4.12 14.45
C ASP A 139 2.88 -4.10 15.24
N SER A 140 1.77 -4.47 14.59
CA SER A 140 0.48 -4.53 15.28
C SER A 140 0.51 -5.58 16.39
N SER A 141 -0.10 -5.26 17.54
CA SER A 141 -0.13 -6.15 18.72
C SER A 141 -0.68 -7.55 18.42
N ARG A 142 -1.52 -7.66 17.39
CA ARG A 142 -2.11 -8.92 16.91
C ARG A 142 -1.13 -9.84 16.22
N HIS A 143 -0.19 -9.27 15.46
CA HIS A 143 0.70 -10.00 14.55
C HIS A 143 2.19 -9.78 14.85
N LYS A 144 2.53 -9.09 15.94
CA LYS A 144 3.92 -8.75 16.29
C LYS A 144 4.83 -9.97 16.50
N ASN A 145 4.26 -11.12 16.90
CA ASN A 145 4.99 -12.36 17.14
C ASN A 145 5.13 -13.22 15.87
N ASP A 146 4.38 -12.91 14.81
CA ASP A 146 4.47 -13.62 13.53
C ASP A 146 5.56 -12.96 12.68
N LEU A 147 6.81 -13.37 12.90
CA LEU A 147 7.97 -12.79 12.22
C LEU A 147 7.93 -12.98 10.69
N ALA A 148 7.29 -14.06 10.21
CA ALA A 148 7.13 -14.31 8.77
C ALA A 148 6.17 -13.28 8.15
N LEU A 149 5.05 -13.01 8.81
CA LEU A 149 4.12 -11.96 8.40
C LEU A 149 4.75 -10.57 8.50
N GLN A 150 5.40 -10.25 9.62
CA GLN A 150 6.03 -8.93 9.80
C GLN A 150 7.07 -8.66 8.72
N ARG A 151 7.92 -9.65 8.40
CA ARG A 151 8.84 -9.57 7.26
C ARG A 151 8.10 -9.24 5.96
N GLU A 152 7.03 -9.95 5.64
CA GLU A 152 6.30 -9.72 4.38
C GLU A 152 5.58 -8.37 4.35
N LEU A 153 5.02 -7.90 5.47
CA LEU A 153 4.42 -6.57 5.58
C LEU A 153 5.45 -5.48 5.29
N ILE A 154 6.64 -5.58 5.89
CA ILE A 154 7.74 -4.63 5.69
C ILE A 154 8.24 -4.67 4.24
N LEU A 155 8.40 -5.87 3.65
CA LEU A 155 8.76 -5.99 2.24
C LEU A 155 7.68 -5.39 1.32
N SER A 156 6.41 -5.56 1.67
CA SER A 156 5.27 -5.03 0.92
C SER A 156 5.20 -3.50 0.96
N LEU A 157 5.62 -2.86 2.06
CA LEU A 157 5.83 -1.40 2.08
C LEU A 157 6.79 -0.96 0.97
N GLY A 158 7.92 -1.65 0.78
CA GLY A 158 8.86 -1.36 -0.31
C GLY A 158 8.29 -1.55 -1.73
N ARG A 159 7.27 -2.41 -1.87
CA ARG A 159 6.56 -2.61 -3.14
C ARG A 159 5.59 -1.48 -3.47
N THR A 160 5.03 -0.81 -2.45
CA THR A 160 4.08 0.31 -2.66
C THR A 160 4.70 1.54 -3.34
N LYS A 161 6.02 1.69 -3.27
CA LYS A 161 6.77 2.87 -3.78
C LYS A 161 6.34 4.21 -3.17
N SER A 162 5.63 4.19 -2.05
CA SER A 162 5.18 5.41 -1.40
C SER A 162 6.31 6.09 -0.62
N LYS A 163 6.35 7.43 -0.66
CA LYS A 163 7.21 8.25 0.21
C LYS A 163 6.97 7.95 1.70
N LYS A 164 5.72 7.65 2.09
CA LYS A 164 5.37 7.32 3.47
C LYS A 164 5.96 5.96 3.87
N ALA A 165 5.83 4.96 3.00
CA ALA A 165 6.46 3.66 3.17
C ALA A 165 8.00 3.77 3.25
N ARG A 166 8.61 4.61 2.42
CA ARG A 166 10.05 4.88 2.44
C ARG A 166 10.53 5.39 3.81
N LYS A 167 9.83 6.40 4.36
CA LYS A 167 10.15 6.94 5.69
C LYS A 167 10.04 5.89 6.78
N GLU A 168 8.96 5.11 6.78
CA GLU A 168 8.78 4.01 7.73
C GLU A 168 9.95 3.02 7.63
N LEU A 169 10.36 2.64 6.41
CA LEU A 169 11.49 1.73 6.21
C LEU A 169 12.83 2.33 6.69
N GLN A 170 13.04 3.65 6.57
CA GLN A 170 14.22 4.34 7.15
C GLN A 170 14.19 4.31 8.68
N ASP A 171 13.01 4.38 9.30
CA ASP A 171 12.88 4.27 10.76
C ASP A 171 13.05 2.82 11.24
N LEU A 172 12.52 1.85 10.51
CA LEU A 172 12.72 0.42 10.79
C LEU A 172 14.18 -0.04 10.62
N LEU A 173 15.01 0.68 9.86
CA LEU A 173 16.46 0.47 9.85
C LEU A 173 17.13 0.72 11.21
N LYS A 174 16.46 1.39 12.15
CA LYS A 174 16.97 1.66 13.51
C LYS A 174 16.46 0.63 14.52
N ASP A 175 15.57 -0.27 14.12
CA ASP A 175 14.98 -1.29 14.99
C ASP A 175 16.06 -2.27 15.50
N VAL A 176 15.82 -2.79 16.71
CA VAL A 176 16.69 -3.77 17.38
C VAL A 176 16.42 -5.20 16.93
N ARG A 177 15.27 -5.47 16.32
CA ARG A 177 14.86 -6.79 15.83
C ARG A 177 15.55 -7.07 14.49
N PRO A 178 16.37 -8.14 14.37
CA PRO A 178 17.09 -8.47 13.15
C PRO A 178 16.17 -8.59 11.92
N THR A 179 15.01 -9.23 12.08
CA THR A 179 14.02 -9.44 11.01
C THR A 179 13.49 -8.12 10.45
N PHE A 180 13.18 -7.16 11.32
CA PHE A 180 12.63 -5.86 10.90
C PHE A 180 13.69 -5.07 10.15
N LYS A 181 14.89 -4.99 10.72
CA LYS A 181 16.03 -4.28 10.15
C LYS A 181 16.44 -4.80 8.77
N GLY A 182 16.59 -6.12 8.63
CA GLY A 182 16.95 -6.75 7.35
C GLY A 182 15.85 -6.63 6.29
N SER A 183 14.58 -6.73 6.70
CA SER A 183 13.44 -6.55 5.79
C SER A 183 13.32 -5.10 5.32
N ALA A 184 13.54 -4.14 6.24
CA ALA A 184 13.55 -2.72 5.94
C ALA A 184 14.65 -2.39 4.93
N ALA A 185 15.86 -2.91 5.14
CA ALA A 185 16.97 -2.75 4.21
C ALA A 185 16.61 -3.24 2.80
N THR A 186 16.00 -4.43 2.70
CA THR A 186 15.52 -4.98 1.41
C THR A 186 14.46 -4.08 0.77
N GLY A 187 13.50 -3.59 1.57
CA GLY A 187 12.44 -2.70 1.11
C GLY A 187 12.97 -1.38 0.54
N LEU A 188 13.98 -0.78 1.18
CA LEU A 188 14.63 0.44 0.70
C LEU A 188 15.33 0.25 -0.64
N GLY A 189 15.93 -0.93 -0.87
CA GLY A 189 16.51 -1.29 -2.16
C GLY A 189 15.52 -1.35 -3.32
N MET A 190 14.22 -1.27 -3.06
CA MET A 190 13.19 -1.25 -4.09
C MET A 190 12.86 0.16 -4.61
N PHE A 191 13.44 1.22 -4.05
CA PHE A 191 13.22 2.63 -4.43
C PHE A 191 14.21 3.11 -5.52
N THR A 192 14.57 2.24 -6.46
CA THR A 192 15.51 2.56 -7.56
C THR A 192 14.96 3.54 -8.59
N HIS A 193 13.64 3.75 -8.61
CA HIS A 193 12.95 4.71 -9.48
C HIS A 193 13.07 6.16 -8.97
N GLU A 194 13.48 6.35 -7.71
CA GLU A 194 13.62 7.67 -7.13
C GLU A 194 14.79 8.44 -7.77
N PRO A 195 14.77 9.79 -7.74
CA PRO A 195 15.87 10.62 -8.22
C PRO A 195 17.19 10.32 -7.49
N SER A 196 18.33 10.57 -8.15
CA SER A 196 19.67 10.39 -7.58
C SER A 196 19.82 10.90 -6.14
N LYS A 197 19.28 12.09 -5.84
CA LYS A 197 19.33 12.67 -4.47
C LYS A 197 18.73 11.75 -3.41
N VAL A 198 17.55 11.18 -3.69
CA VAL A 198 16.87 10.26 -2.75
C VAL A 198 17.59 8.93 -2.70
N ARG A 199 18.03 8.38 -3.84
CA ARG A 199 18.78 7.10 -3.84
C ARG A 199 20.07 7.18 -3.03
N LYS A 200 20.75 8.33 -3.06
CA LYS A 200 21.93 8.63 -2.25
C LYS A 200 21.64 8.69 -0.76
N GLU A 201 20.55 9.35 -0.37
CA GLU A 201 20.08 9.38 1.03
C GLU A 201 19.85 7.95 1.54
N LEU A 202 19.08 7.15 0.79
CA LEU A 202 18.80 5.76 1.14
C LEU A 202 20.07 4.89 1.19
N PHE A 203 20.99 5.11 0.24
CA PHE A 203 22.28 4.44 0.23
C PHE A 203 23.09 4.78 1.48
N GLU A 204 23.16 6.06 1.86
CA GLU A 204 23.91 6.50 3.04
C GLU A 204 23.33 5.93 4.33
N ASP A 205 22.00 5.90 4.47
CA ASP A 205 21.32 5.29 5.62
C ASP A 205 21.63 3.79 5.72
N LEU A 206 21.59 3.06 4.60
CA LEU A 206 21.96 1.65 4.55
C LEU A 206 23.43 1.42 4.90
N LEU A 207 24.34 2.26 4.39
CA LEU A 207 25.76 2.16 4.68
C LEU A 207 26.04 2.41 6.17
N LYS A 208 25.44 3.45 6.76
CA LYS A 208 25.57 3.74 8.20
C LYS A 208 25.07 2.56 9.04
N ALA A 209 23.89 2.03 8.72
CA ALA A 209 23.33 0.88 9.42
C ALA A 209 24.22 -0.37 9.31
N LEU A 210 24.78 -0.62 8.11
CA LEU A 210 25.68 -1.75 7.86
C LEU A 210 26.99 -1.62 8.66
N MET A 211 27.62 -0.45 8.63
CA MET A 211 28.86 -0.18 9.36
C MET A 211 28.66 -0.30 10.87
N GLN A 212 27.54 0.23 11.39
CA GLN A 212 27.19 0.12 12.80
C GLN A 212 26.95 -1.34 13.21
N ALA A 213 26.20 -2.11 12.41
CA ALA A 213 25.96 -3.53 12.69
C ALA A 213 27.26 -4.34 12.70
N LYS A 214 28.18 -4.07 11.76
CA LYS A 214 29.50 -4.70 11.72
C LYS A 214 30.29 -4.41 13.00
N ALA A 215 30.39 -3.13 13.37
CA ALA A 215 31.13 -2.71 14.56
C ALA A 215 30.56 -3.35 15.83
N ASN A 216 29.24 -3.38 15.98
CA ASN A 216 28.58 -3.98 17.14
C ASN A 216 28.79 -5.50 17.23
N ALA A 217 28.80 -6.21 16.09
CA ALA A 217 28.99 -7.66 16.07
C ALA A 217 30.40 -8.09 16.52
N LEU A 218 31.41 -7.22 16.37
CA LEU A 218 32.76 -7.45 16.91
C LEU A 218 32.78 -7.48 18.44
N GLY A 219 31.82 -6.82 19.10
CA GLY A 219 31.64 -6.82 20.55
C GLY A 219 31.00 -8.09 21.14
N GLN A 220 30.81 -9.14 20.33
CA GLN A 220 30.38 -10.49 20.73
C GLN A 220 29.00 -10.64 21.42
N SER A 221 28.10 -9.66 21.32
CA SER A 221 26.69 -9.88 21.69
C SER A 221 25.98 -10.77 20.66
N SER A 222 25.29 -11.83 21.10
CA SER A 222 24.48 -12.70 20.22
C SER A 222 23.48 -11.91 19.37
N THR A 223 22.77 -10.97 19.99
CA THR A 223 21.84 -10.07 19.29
C THR A 223 22.54 -9.22 18.23
N ALA A 224 23.75 -8.71 18.50
CA ALA A 224 24.50 -7.92 17.53
C ALA A 224 24.96 -8.76 16.32
N GLN A 225 25.35 -10.01 16.56
CA GLN A 225 25.69 -10.96 15.49
C GLN A 225 24.48 -11.35 14.65
N GLU A 226 23.30 -11.52 15.26
CA GLU A 226 22.05 -11.76 14.55
C GLU A 226 21.65 -10.56 13.68
N ILE A 227 21.75 -9.34 14.21
CA ILE A 227 21.49 -8.11 13.44
C ILE A 227 22.44 -8.02 12.26
N TRP A 228 23.74 -8.27 12.46
CA TRP A 228 24.73 -8.27 11.38
C TRP A 228 24.37 -9.30 10.29
N SER A 229 24.08 -10.54 10.70
CA SER A 229 23.71 -11.62 9.77
C SER A 229 22.44 -11.31 8.98
N ALA A 230 21.43 -10.71 9.62
CA ALA A 230 20.19 -10.33 8.98
C ALA A 230 20.32 -9.09 8.08
N LEU A 231 21.25 -8.17 8.36
CA LEU A 231 21.37 -6.89 7.66
C LEU A 231 22.38 -6.94 6.49
N ASN A 232 23.50 -7.66 6.64
CA ASN A 232 24.63 -7.57 5.71
C ASN A 232 24.23 -7.81 4.25
N GLY A 233 23.64 -8.98 3.96
CA GLY A 233 23.18 -9.33 2.62
C GLY A 233 22.14 -8.35 2.07
N PRO A 234 21.03 -8.09 2.79
CA PRO A 234 20.00 -7.13 2.39
C PRO A 234 20.52 -5.72 2.11
N ALA A 235 21.38 -5.16 2.97
CA ALA A 235 21.91 -3.82 2.81
C ALA A 235 22.87 -3.73 1.62
N THR A 236 23.81 -4.67 1.48
CA THR A 236 24.72 -4.73 0.33
C THR A 236 23.96 -4.88 -1.00
N SER A 237 22.96 -5.75 -1.05
CA SER A 237 22.13 -5.94 -2.25
C SER A 237 21.35 -4.67 -2.60
N SER A 238 20.82 -3.98 -1.59
CA SER A 238 20.04 -2.75 -1.78
C SER A 238 20.91 -1.57 -2.19
N MET A 239 22.09 -1.41 -1.59
CA MET A 239 23.10 -0.43 -2.02
C MET A 239 23.53 -0.65 -3.47
N ARG A 240 23.75 -1.91 -3.88
CA ARG A 240 24.02 -2.27 -5.29
C ARG A 240 22.89 -1.86 -6.22
N LYS A 241 21.63 -2.12 -5.85
CA LYS A 241 20.47 -1.72 -6.68
C LYS A 241 20.34 -0.20 -6.81
N LEU A 242 20.51 0.54 -5.71
CA LEU A 242 20.35 2.00 -5.68
C LEU A 242 21.46 2.74 -6.45
N SER A 243 22.70 2.23 -6.36
CA SER A 243 23.88 2.84 -6.97
C SER A 243 24.24 2.28 -8.34
N ARG A 244 23.74 1.10 -8.71
CA ARG A 244 24.19 0.28 -9.85
C ARG A 244 25.69 -0.07 -9.81
N ALA A 245 26.33 0.09 -8.65
CA ALA A 245 27.74 -0.24 -8.45
C ALA A 245 27.92 -1.59 -7.74
N SER A 246 29.14 -2.07 -7.70
CA SER A 246 29.53 -3.27 -6.95
C SER A 246 30.67 -2.96 -5.98
N ALA A 247 30.60 -3.59 -4.81
CA ALA A 247 31.64 -3.62 -3.80
C ALA A 247 31.52 -4.94 -3.03
N SER A 248 32.65 -5.44 -2.55
CA SER A 248 32.77 -6.78 -1.97
C SER A 248 32.70 -6.77 -0.44
N SER A 249 32.94 -5.62 0.19
CA SER A 249 32.94 -5.46 1.65
C SER A 249 32.28 -4.14 2.09
N PRO A 250 31.87 -4.01 3.37
CA PRO A 250 31.42 -2.74 3.93
C PRO A 250 32.44 -1.60 3.77
N GLU A 251 33.74 -1.89 3.92
CA GLU A 251 34.82 -0.94 3.71
C GLU A 251 34.92 -0.48 2.25
N ASP A 252 34.75 -1.40 1.29
CA ASP A 252 34.71 -1.05 -0.13
C ASP A 252 33.51 -0.15 -0.44
N TRP A 253 32.35 -0.44 0.16
CA TRP A 253 31.18 0.44 0.03
C TRP A 253 31.43 1.82 0.61
N GLN A 254 32.09 1.91 1.77
CA GLN A 254 32.47 3.19 2.38
C GLN A 254 33.43 3.98 1.49
N ARG A 255 34.45 3.32 0.92
CA ARG A 255 35.38 3.93 -0.04
C ARG A 255 34.66 4.41 -1.30
N TRP A 256 33.80 3.56 -1.86
CA TRP A 256 33.00 3.89 -3.03
C TRP A 256 32.09 5.09 -2.77
N TRP A 257 31.42 5.12 -1.62
CA TRP A 257 30.56 6.25 -1.22
C TRP A 257 31.32 7.56 -1.16
N ASN A 258 32.49 7.56 -0.51
CA ASN A 258 33.31 8.76 -0.38
C ASN A 258 33.72 9.34 -1.75
N LYS A 259 34.00 8.47 -2.73
CA LYS A 259 34.34 8.88 -4.11
C LYS A 259 33.11 9.35 -4.92
N ASN A 260 31.92 8.80 -4.67
CA ASN A 260 30.76 8.96 -5.55
C ASN A 260 29.60 9.79 -4.97
N LYS A 261 29.62 10.16 -3.68
CA LYS A 261 28.51 10.89 -3.03
C LYS A 261 28.20 12.25 -3.67
N ARG A 262 29.23 12.92 -4.21
CA ARG A 262 29.10 14.22 -4.90
C ARG A 262 28.86 14.10 -6.41
N ARG A 263 29.02 12.90 -6.99
CA ARG A 263 28.84 12.69 -8.44
C ARG A 263 27.36 12.58 -8.78
N ASP A 264 26.98 12.96 -9.98
CA ASP A 264 25.65 12.61 -10.48
C ASP A 264 25.57 11.09 -10.69
N TRP A 265 24.45 10.46 -10.32
CA TRP A 265 24.23 9.01 -10.48
C TRP A 265 23.30 8.71 -11.66
N ASP A 266 22.72 9.74 -12.29
CA ASP A 266 21.83 9.60 -13.44
C ASP A 266 22.54 10.00 -14.76
N LYS A 267 23.84 10.32 -14.71
CA LYS A 267 24.70 10.61 -15.86
C LYS A 267 25.62 9.44 -16.19
#